data_AF-A0A1G0GMB0-F1
#
_entry.id   AF-A0A1G0GMB0-F1
#
_cell.length_a   1.000
_cell.length_b   1.000
_cell.length_c   1.000
_cell.angle_alpha   90.00
_cell.angle_beta   90.00
_cell.angle_gamma   90.00
#
_symmetry.space_group_name_H-M   'P 1'
#
loop_
_entity.id
_entity.type
_entity.pdbx_description
1 polymer ?
#
loop_
_entity_poly.entity_id
_entity_poly.type
_entity_poly.pdbx_seq_one_letter_code
_entity_poly.pdbx_strand_id
1 'polypeptide(L)'
;MYQGQGFVTEFVTAITIFAFDYLHAMRVQILTQVENEKSASVAKRCGFDCEATLKNHRLDCLSGKPADSYVFSKIETLGLLDLKIKVAWIEK
;
A
#
# COMPACT_ATOMS: atom_id res chain seq x y z
N MET A 1 0.71 -12.93 18.10
CA MET A 1 0.43 -13.57 16.79
C MET A 1 -0.62 -12.73 16.08
N TYR A 2 -0.23 -11.88 15.12
CA TYR A 2 -1.17 -10.96 14.44
C TYR A 2 -1.07 -11.00 12.91
N GLN A 3 -0.21 -11.87 12.35
CA GLN A 3 -0.06 -12.02 10.91
C GLN A 3 -1.19 -12.89 10.34
N GLY A 4 -1.56 -12.65 9.08
CA GLY A 4 -2.55 -13.47 8.36
C GLY A 4 -4.02 -13.22 8.71
N GLN A 5 -4.31 -12.23 9.57
CA GLN A 5 -5.68 -11.91 10.02
C GLN A 5 -6.34 -10.77 9.22
N GLY A 6 -5.71 -10.32 8.14
CA GLY A 6 -6.27 -9.26 7.28
C GLY A 6 -6.04 -7.82 7.76
N PHE A 7 -5.53 -7.59 8.97
CA PHE A 7 -5.31 -6.24 9.52
C PHE A 7 -4.53 -5.30 8.60
N VAL A 8 -3.49 -5.79 7.92
CA VAL A 8 -2.68 -4.95 7.01
C VAL A 8 -3.50 -4.58 5.76
N THR A 9 -4.36 -5.48 5.27
CA THR A 9 -5.26 -5.19 4.15
C THR A 9 -6.31 -4.16 4.54
N GLU A 10 -6.89 -4.27 5.74
CA GLU A 10 -7.81 -3.27 6.29
C GLU A 10 -7.12 -1.91 6.46
N PHE A 11 -5.93 -1.89 7.04
CA PHE A 11 -5.15 -0.67 7.26
C PHE A 11 -4.75 0.03 5.96
N VAL A 12 -4.23 -0.71 4.98
CA VAL A 12 -3.89 -0.17 3.66
C VAL A 12 -5.14 0.39 2.98
N THR A 13 -6.27 -0.31 3.08
CA THR A 13 -7.54 0.20 2.53
C THR A 13 -7.93 1.51 3.21
N ALA A 14 -7.91 1.55 4.54
CA ALA A 14 -8.30 2.72 5.30
C ALA A 14 -7.44 3.95 4.97
N ILE A 15 -6.12 3.79 4.93
CA ILE A 15 -5.21 4.89 4.55
C ILE A 15 -5.44 5.34 3.11
N THR A 16 -5.72 4.41 2.19
CA THR A 16 -5.93 4.75 0.79
C THR A 16 -7.21 5.56 0.61
N ILE A 17 -8.33 5.13 1.21
CA ILE A 17 -9.58 5.89 1.23
C ILE A 17 -9.34 7.25 1.88
N PHE A 18 -8.66 7.31 3.02
CA PHE A 18 -8.35 8.56 3.71
C PHE A 18 -7.57 9.54 2.81
N ALA A 19 -6.56 9.04 2.09
CA ALA A 19 -5.74 9.86 1.20
C ALA A 19 -6.56 10.46 0.05
N PHE A 20 -7.49 9.70 -0.54
CA PHE A 20 -8.33 10.21 -1.61
C PHE A 20 -9.44 11.14 -1.10
N ASP A 21 -10.21 10.68 -0.11
CA ASP A 21 -11.44 11.35 0.32
C ASP A 21 -11.16 12.63 1.12
N TYR A 22 -10.10 12.63 1.93
CA TYR A 22 -9.81 13.71 2.88
C TYR A 22 -8.56 14.51 2.55
N LEU A 23 -7.53 13.89 1.96
CA LEU A 23 -6.32 14.62 1.56
C LEU A 23 -6.36 15.06 0.09
N HIS A 24 -7.40 14.67 -0.65
CA HIS A 24 -7.52 14.94 -2.09
C HIS A 24 -6.28 14.52 -2.89
N ALA A 25 -5.64 13.43 -2.46
CA ALA A 25 -4.47 12.90 -3.15
C ALA A 25 -4.86 12.47 -4.56
N MET A 26 -4.02 12.78 -5.54
CA MET A 26 -4.22 12.33 -6.92
C MET A 26 -3.73 10.88 -7.15
N ARG A 27 -2.90 10.38 -6.24
CA ARG A 27 -2.23 9.09 -6.35
C ARG A 27 -1.76 8.60 -4.99
N VAL A 28 -1.93 7.31 -4.74
CA VAL A 28 -1.33 6.58 -3.61
C VAL A 28 -0.34 5.56 -4.17
N GLN A 29 0.84 5.45 -3.54
CA GLN A 29 1.90 4.55 -3.96
C GLN A 29 2.35 3.66 -2.82
N ILE A 30 2.62 2.39 -3.12
CA ILE A 30 3.26 1.43 -2.23
C ILE A 30 4.57 0.97 -2.87
N LEU A 31 5.67 1.07 -2.12
CA LEU A 31 6.97 0.51 -2.49
C LEU A 31 7.25 -0.71 -1.63
N THR A 32 7.56 -1.83 -2.27
CA THR A 32 7.94 -3.07 -1.57
C THR A 32 9.08 -3.75 -2.28
N GLN A 33 9.96 -4.41 -1.53
CA GLN A 33 11.00 -5.25 -2.12
C GLN A 33 10.37 -6.42 -2.89
N VAL A 34 10.96 -6.80 -4.03
CA VAL A 34 10.40 -7.82 -4.93
C VAL A 34 10.21 -9.17 -4.23
N GLU A 35 11.18 -9.57 -3.41
CA GLU A 35 11.15 -10.85 -2.67
C GLU A 35 10.14 -10.84 -1.50
N ASN A 36 9.61 -9.67 -1.13
CA ASN A 36 8.59 -9.57 -0.07
C ASN A 36 7.19 -9.85 -0.63
N GLU A 37 6.96 -11.10 -1.02
CA GLU A 37 5.72 -11.57 -1.65
C GLU A 37 4.50 -11.35 -0.76
N LYS A 38 4.66 -11.46 0.57
CA LYS A 38 3.57 -11.22 1.54
C LYS A 38 3.05 -9.79 1.45
N SER A 39 3.94 -8.80 1.37
CA SER A 39 3.56 -7.39 1.26
C SER A 39 3.05 -7.04 -0.14
N ALA A 40 3.69 -7.58 -1.18
CA ALA A 40 3.21 -7.44 -2.55
C ALA A 40 1.78 -8.01 -2.72
N SER A 41 1.46 -9.11 -2.04
CA SER A 41 0.11 -9.70 -2.04
C SER A 41 -0.92 -8.82 -1.36
N VAL A 42 -0.54 -8.01 -0.36
CA VAL A 42 -1.45 -7.01 0.24
C VAL A 42 -1.82 -5.96 -0.79
N ALA A 43 -0.83 -5.37 -1.49
CA ALA A 43 -1.08 -4.35 -2.51
C ALA A 43 -2.02 -4.87 -3.62
N LYS A 44 -1.77 -6.09 -4.11
CA LYS A 44 -2.63 -6.76 -5.08
C LYS A 44 -4.06 -6.97 -4.58
N ARG A 45 -4.25 -7.43 -3.33
CA ARG A 45 -5.58 -7.60 -2.74
C ARG A 45 -6.34 -6.29 -2.57
N CYS A 46 -5.63 -5.19 -2.32
CA CYS A 46 -6.21 -3.85 -2.27
C CYS A 46 -6.40 -3.22 -3.68
N GLY A 47 -6.22 -4.00 -4.75
CA GLY A 47 -6.45 -3.54 -6.13
C GLY A 47 -5.46 -2.47 -6.60
N PHE A 48 -4.22 -2.45 -6.09
CA PHE A 48 -3.17 -1.59 -6.64
C PHE A 48 -2.56 -2.22 -7.89
N ASP A 49 -2.20 -1.38 -8.86
CA ASP A 49 -1.53 -1.78 -10.09
C ASP A 49 -0.02 -1.80 -9.91
N CYS A 50 0.66 -2.84 -10.38
CA CYS A 50 2.12 -2.90 -10.39
C CYS A 50 2.65 -2.20 -11.64
N GLU A 51 2.99 -0.92 -11.53
CA GLU A 51 3.39 -0.11 -12.68
C GLU A 51 4.86 -0.26 -13.07
N ALA A 52 5.74 -0.56 -12.11
CA ALA A 52 7.18 -0.62 -12.36
C ALA A 52 7.94 -1.51 -11.38
N THR A 53 9.14 -1.90 -11.80
CA THR A 53 10.17 -2.52 -10.95
C THR A 53 11.43 -1.64 -10.99
N LEU A 54 11.77 -1.02 -9.86
CA LEU A 54 12.98 -0.24 -9.69
C LEU A 54 14.15 -1.18 -9.39
N LYS A 55 15.20 -1.12 -10.22
CA LYS A 55 16.39 -1.96 -10.06
C LYS A 55 17.35 -1.39 -9.03
N ASN A 56 17.86 -2.23 -8.12
CA ASN A 56 18.83 -1.83 -7.07
C ASN A 56 18.41 -0.59 -6.25
N HIS A 57 17.11 -0.41 -6.03
CA HIS A 57 16.55 0.81 -5.43
C HIS A 57 16.81 0.92 -3.91
N ARG A 58 17.04 -0.20 -3.24
CA ARG A 58 17.28 -0.25 -1.79
C ARG A 58 18.30 -1.31 -1.43
N LEU A 59 18.74 -1.29 -0.18
CA LEU A 59 19.49 -2.39 0.41
C LEU A 59 18.54 -3.31 1.17
N ASP A 60 18.68 -4.61 0.94
CA ASP A 60 18.01 -5.64 1.75
C ASP A 60 18.55 -5.60 3.19
N CYS A 61 17.66 -5.56 4.18
CA CYS A 61 18.04 -5.32 5.57
C CYS A 61 18.73 -6.52 6.24
N LEU A 62 18.60 -7.73 5.68
CA LEU A 62 19.22 -8.93 6.22
C LEU A 62 20.60 -9.18 5.61
N SER A 63 20.71 -9.02 4.29
CA SER A 63 21.92 -9.32 3.52
C SER A 63 22.80 -8.10 3.25
N GLY A 64 22.28 -6.88 3.35
CA GLY A 64 22.97 -5.63 3.02
C GLY A 64 23.25 -5.44 1.53
N LYS A 65 22.71 -6.30 0.66
CA LYS A 65 22.93 -6.25 -0.79
C LYS A 65 21.86 -5.36 -1.47
N PRO A 66 22.17 -4.78 -2.64
CA PRO A 66 21.17 -4.12 -3.46
C PRO A 66 19.99 -5.05 -3.78
N ALA A 67 18.77 -4.52 -3.71
CA ALA A 67 17.53 -5.23 -3.97
C ALA A 67 16.57 -4.37 -4.79
N ASP A 68 15.77 -5.06 -5.60
CA ASP A 68 14.76 -4.44 -6.45
C ASP A 68 13.52 -4.07 -5.64
N SER A 69 12.76 -3.08 -6.12
CA SER A 69 11.48 -2.69 -5.53
C SER A 69 10.37 -2.67 -6.57
N TYR A 70 9.23 -3.29 -6.25
CA TYR A 70 7.99 -3.02 -6.96
C TYR A 70 7.45 -1.64 -6.59
N VAL A 71 6.90 -0.97 -7.59
CA VAL A 71 6.07 0.23 -7.47
C VAL A 71 4.63 -0.17 -7.75
N PHE A 72 3.84 -0.19 -6.70
CA PHE A 72 2.39 -0.34 -6.78
C PHE A 72 1.73 1.02 -6.69
N SER A 73 0.71 1.28 -7.49
CA SER A 73 -0.01 2.55 -7.49
C SER A 73 -1.52 2.37 -7.50
N LYS A 74 -2.20 3.44 -7.12
CA LYS A 74 -3.63 3.61 -7.32
C LYS A 74 -3.94 5.09 -7.52
N ILE A 75 -4.91 5.38 -8.36
CA ILE A 75 -5.37 6.75 -8.68
C ILE A 75 -6.84 7.01 -8.32
N GLU A 76 -7.53 5.98 -7.82
CA GLU A 76 -8.93 6.04 -7.40
C GLU A 76 -9.20 4.99 -6.30
N THR A 77 -10.40 4.97 -5.72
CA THR A 77 -10.78 4.06 -4.63
C THR A 77 -11.41 2.74 -5.11
N LEU A 78 -11.58 2.54 -6.42
CA LEU A 78 -12.23 1.34 -6.97
C LEU A 78 -11.51 0.05 -6.58
N GLY A 79 -12.25 -0.97 -6.13
CA GLY A 79 -11.66 -2.27 -5.75
C GLY A 79 -11.04 -2.31 -4.34
N LEU A 80 -11.22 -1.25 -3.56
CA LEU A 80 -10.97 -1.27 -2.12
C LEU A 80 -12.14 -1.93 -1.37
N LEU A 81 -11.87 -2.42 -0.16
CA LEU A 81 -12.92 -2.79 0.78
C LEU A 81 -13.78 -1.57 1.11
N ASP A 82 -15.09 -1.76 1.21
CA ASP A 82 -16.03 -0.72 1.62
C ASP A 82 -15.90 -0.46 3.13
N LEU A 83 -14.94 0.41 3.49
CA LEU A 83 -14.68 0.84 4.85
C LEU A 83 -15.20 2.25 5.09
N LYS A 84 -16.00 2.43 6.14
CA LYS A 84 -16.44 3.75 6.60
C LYS A 84 -15.41 4.34 7.55
N ILE A 85 -14.76 5.41 7.11
CA ILE A 85 -13.74 6.12 7.90
C ILE A 85 -14.35 7.37 8.50
N LYS A 86 -14.01 7.65 9.77
CA LYS A 86 -14.34 8.91 10.45
C LYS A 86 -13.06 9.57 10.90
N VAL A 87 -12.88 10.84 10.58
CA VAL A 87 -11.68 11.61 10.92
C VAL A 87 -12.05 12.73 11.89
N ALA A 88 -11.67 12.55 13.16
CA ALA A 88 -12.13 13.41 14.27
C ALA A 88 -11.67 14.88 14.18
N TRP A 89 -10.66 15.20 13.37
CA TRP A 89 -10.05 16.54 13.30
C TRP A 89 -10.42 17.34 12.04
N ILE A 90 -11.17 16.75 11.11
CA ILE A 90 -11.55 17.40 9.84
C ILE A 90 -12.94 18.04 9.92
N GLU A 91 -13.76 17.66 10.90
CA GLU A 91 -15.12 18.21 11.11
C GLU A 91 -15.16 19.46 12.03
N LYS A 92 -14.13 20.30 12.04
CA LYS A 92 -14.13 21.58 12.78
C LYS A 92 -14.11 22.79 11.86
#